data_AF-A0A5B1QS06-F1
#
_entry.id   AF-A0A5B1QS06-F1
#
_cell.length_a   1.000
_cell.length_b   1.000
_cell.length_c   1.000
_cell.angle_alpha   90.00
_cell.angle_beta   90.00
_cell.angle_gamma   90.00
#
_symmetry.space_group_name_H-M   'P 1'
#
loop_
_entity.id
_entity.type
_entity.pdbx_description
1 polymer ?
#
loop_
_entity_poly.entity_id
_entity_poly.type
_entity_poly.pdbx_seq_one_letter_code
_entity_poly.pdbx_strand_id
1 'polypeptide(L)'
;MQDVAEAGAEAGDGDEAKTMHTQGEDRRFRDPWCISLGPWSLRWSSIRKFNLQSRASPTVRLIYDLIQQHLVDAFTDGCPVISLPIGHHVALRDTISAFTSELLACNPPIPGFDSSIVISPRRLHLTLGVMSLTDPYGLGAARVLLASLRPQILQALGSSSLRVGLDMVDIMPPERGDANRAHVMFAGPDPEGHDGRTLWRICDLVQKEFKRAGMIVDNRPLKLHCTLINTTYRKPKPRGPRFPFSYTDLVASEALRRRALPMSQTSAVGGTIPGVEQPAVINSPRHRTRPGPLRVNLGSWPVDEIQICEMGSWGPEGEYVRVDGVRVS
;
A
#
# COMPACT_ATOMS: atom_id res chain seq x y z
N MET A 1 41.11 -17.13 -58.10
CA MET A 1 42.45 -17.03 -58.72
C MET A 1 43.27 -16.12 -57.83
N GLN A 2 44.42 -16.65 -57.43
CA GLN A 2 45.41 -16.05 -56.54
C GLN A 2 45.87 -14.68 -57.07
N ASP A 3 46.29 -13.78 -56.18
CA ASP A 3 47.73 -13.58 -55.97
C ASP A 3 48.04 -12.70 -54.76
N VAL A 4 49.32 -12.79 -54.38
CA VAL A 4 49.91 -12.79 -53.04
C VAL A 4 50.89 -11.61 -52.91
N ALA A 5 51.26 -11.28 -51.66
CA ALA A 5 52.56 -10.73 -51.23
C ALA A 5 52.86 -9.24 -51.54
N GLU A 6 53.64 -8.49 -50.75
CA GLU A 6 54.41 -8.75 -49.53
C GLU A 6 54.78 -7.42 -48.85
N ALA A 7 55.34 -7.56 -47.64
CA ALA A 7 55.67 -6.54 -46.66
C ALA A 7 56.87 -5.64 -47.00
N GLY A 8 56.96 -4.53 -46.24
CA GLY A 8 58.18 -3.74 -46.06
C GLY A 8 58.06 -2.88 -44.80
N ALA A 9 58.74 -3.31 -43.72
CA ALA A 9 58.90 -2.59 -42.46
C ALA A 9 60.29 -1.95 -42.42
N GLU A 10 60.44 -0.77 -41.79
CA GLU A 10 61.53 -0.52 -40.82
C GLU A 10 61.34 0.79 -40.04
N ALA A 11 62.00 0.81 -38.88
CA ALA A 11 61.76 1.59 -37.67
C ALA A 11 62.47 2.95 -37.61
N GLY A 12 62.11 3.79 -36.62
CA GLY A 12 63.09 4.74 -36.07
C GLY A 12 62.58 5.97 -35.31
N ASP A 13 62.33 5.78 -34.00
CA ASP A 13 62.79 6.64 -32.89
C ASP A 13 61.92 7.78 -32.29
N GLY A 14 62.13 7.99 -30.98
CA GLY A 14 61.29 8.61 -29.91
C GLY A 14 60.81 10.07 -30.09
N ASP A 15 59.98 10.65 -29.21
CA ASP A 15 60.03 10.61 -27.74
C ASP A 15 58.71 11.14 -27.10
N GLU A 16 58.47 10.71 -25.86
CA GLU A 16 57.61 11.25 -24.78
C GLU A 16 56.13 11.70 -24.96
N ALA A 17 55.24 10.81 -24.50
CA ALA A 17 54.24 10.99 -23.43
C ALA A 17 53.27 12.20 -23.41
N LYS A 18 52.00 11.94 -23.77
CA LYS A 18 50.84 12.37 -22.95
C LYS A 18 49.63 11.47 -23.17
N THR A 19 49.28 10.76 -22.10
CA THR A 19 48.22 9.77 -21.96
C THR A 19 46.83 10.42 -22.08
N MET A 20 46.01 9.98 -23.04
CA MET A 20 44.55 10.09 -22.97
C MET A 20 43.95 8.73 -23.34
N HIS A 21 43.58 7.98 -22.31
CA HIS A 21 42.97 6.67 -22.43
C HIS A 21 41.56 6.77 -23.04
N THR A 22 41.38 6.04 -24.12
CA THR A 22 40.12 5.50 -24.62
C THR A 22 39.50 4.51 -23.62
N GLN A 23 38.21 4.66 -23.34
CA GLN A 23 37.32 3.60 -22.87
C GLN A 23 36.00 3.78 -23.64
N GLY A 24 35.50 2.83 -24.42
CA GLY A 24 35.57 1.39 -24.29
C GLY A 24 34.20 0.92 -23.79
N GLU A 25 33.39 0.40 -24.71
CA GLU A 25 32.15 -0.32 -24.41
C GLU A 25 32.39 -1.35 -23.31
N ASP A 26 31.61 -1.26 -22.24
CA ASP A 26 31.55 -2.31 -21.24
C ASP A 26 30.09 -2.53 -20.84
N ARG A 27 29.41 -3.39 -21.61
CA ARG A 27 28.17 -4.04 -21.22
C ARG A 27 28.47 -5.01 -20.08
N ARG A 28 28.61 -4.49 -18.86
CA ARG A 28 28.54 -5.31 -17.65
C ARG A 28 27.07 -5.55 -17.30
N PHE A 29 26.60 -6.75 -17.63
CA PHE A 29 25.53 -7.43 -16.91
C PHE A 29 25.82 -7.29 -15.41
N ARG A 30 25.06 -6.44 -14.72
CA ARG A 30 25.01 -6.39 -13.25
C ARG A 30 23.80 -7.19 -12.82
N ASP A 31 24.02 -8.17 -11.95
CA ASP A 31 22.96 -8.90 -11.27
C ASP A 31 21.94 -7.93 -10.65
N PRO A 32 20.63 -8.10 -10.89
CA PRO A 32 19.60 -7.20 -10.35
C PRO A 32 19.40 -7.32 -8.84
N TRP A 33 20.15 -8.21 -8.16
CA TRP A 33 19.98 -8.52 -6.74
C TRP A 33 21.05 -7.92 -5.81
N CYS A 34 21.90 -7.01 -6.29
CA CYS A 34 22.97 -6.44 -5.47
C CYS A 34 22.87 -4.90 -5.41
N ILE A 35 22.22 -4.39 -4.36
CA ILE A 35 22.36 -2.99 -3.94
C ILE A 35 23.13 -2.99 -2.61
N SER A 36 24.26 -2.27 -2.58
CA SER A 36 25.06 -2.10 -1.38
C SER A 36 24.30 -1.29 -0.33
N LEU A 37 23.99 -1.90 0.80
CA LEU A 37 23.41 -1.24 1.96
C LEU A 37 24.51 -0.63 2.81
N GLY A 38 24.44 0.70 3.03
CA GLY A 38 25.21 1.40 4.06
C GLY A 38 24.80 0.99 5.49
N PRO A 39 25.35 1.61 6.54
CA PRO A 39 25.55 1.01 7.87
C PRO A 39 24.29 0.98 8.78
N TRP A 40 23.15 0.55 8.23
CA TRP A 40 21.96 0.14 8.98
C TRP A 40 21.69 -1.34 8.74
N SER A 41 22.72 -2.18 8.88
CA SER A 41 22.59 -3.64 8.85
C SER A 41 22.08 -4.15 10.20
N LEU A 42 20.84 -3.83 10.55
CA LEU A 42 20.12 -4.66 11.52
C LEU A 42 19.65 -5.91 10.77
N ARG A 43 20.45 -6.97 10.88
CA ARG A 43 20.07 -8.31 10.38
C ARG A 43 18.68 -8.65 10.92
N TRP A 44 17.74 -8.89 10.00
CA TRP A 44 16.36 -9.29 10.28
C TRP A 44 16.25 -10.55 11.15
N SER A 45 17.30 -11.36 11.23
CA SER A 45 17.41 -12.50 12.16
C SER A 45 17.30 -12.10 13.64
N SER A 46 17.56 -10.84 14.01
CA SER A 46 17.45 -10.36 15.39
C SER A 46 16.03 -9.96 15.81
N ILE A 47 15.09 -9.84 14.88
CA ILE A 47 13.65 -9.61 15.16
C ILE A 47 12.90 -10.94 15.37
N ARG A 48 13.59 -12.10 15.32
CA ARG A 48 12.97 -13.43 15.55
C ARG A 48 12.62 -13.76 17.00
N LYS A 49 12.79 -12.85 17.97
CA LYS A 49 12.48 -13.14 19.38
C LYS A 49 11.89 -11.96 20.13
N PHE A 50 10.68 -11.53 19.80
CA PHE A 50 9.84 -10.82 20.77
C PHE A 50 8.36 -11.06 20.47
N ASN A 51 7.88 -12.26 20.83
CA ASN A 51 6.46 -12.55 20.87
C ASN A 51 5.86 -11.91 22.14
N LEU A 52 5.57 -10.60 22.08
CA LEU A 52 4.97 -9.83 23.17
C LEU A 52 3.45 -9.62 22.98
N GLN A 53 2.80 -10.38 22.10
CA GLN A 53 1.38 -10.15 21.76
C GLN A 53 0.40 -10.64 22.85
N SER A 54 0.79 -11.56 23.72
CA SER A 54 -0.14 -12.15 24.70
C SER A 54 -0.34 -11.34 25.99
N ARG A 55 0.47 -10.28 26.26
CA ARG A 55 0.40 -9.51 27.53
C ARG A 55 0.52 -7.98 27.41
N ALA A 56 0.58 -7.42 26.21
CA ALA A 56 0.74 -5.98 26.02
C ALA A 56 -0.57 -5.19 26.25
N SER A 57 -0.48 -4.08 26.99
CA SER A 57 -1.54 -3.06 27.12
C SER A 57 -1.98 -2.51 25.75
N PRO A 58 -3.25 -2.09 25.56
CA PRO A 58 -3.75 -1.52 24.30
C PRO A 58 -2.84 -0.42 23.71
N THR A 59 -2.25 0.42 24.57
CA THR A 59 -1.32 1.49 24.16
C THR A 59 -0.01 0.93 23.58
N VAL A 60 0.50 -0.16 24.14
CA VAL A 60 1.72 -0.83 23.65
C VAL A 60 1.45 -1.53 22.33
N ARG A 61 0.25 -2.11 22.15
CA ARG A 61 -0.19 -2.68 20.86
C ARG A 61 -0.28 -1.60 19.78
N LEU A 62 -0.90 -0.46 20.08
CA LEU A 62 -0.97 0.69 19.18
C LEU A 62 0.40 1.21 18.75
N ILE A 63 1.36 1.32 19.69
CA ILE A 63 2.73 1.76 19.39
C ILE A 63 3.46 0.73 18.53
N TYR A 64 3.29 -0.56 18.83
CA TYR A 64 3.91 -1.63 18.05
C TYR A 64 3.33 -1.71 16.62
N ASP A 65 2.01 -1.57 16.49
CA ASP A 65 1.31 -1.53 15.20
C ASP A 65 1.73 -0.31 14.37
N LEU A 66 1.91 0.85 15.02
CA LEU A 66 2.42 2.07 14.40
C LEU A 66 3.85 1.93 13.89
N ILE A 67 4.75 1.37 14.71
CA ILE A 67 6.15 1.14 14.35
C ILE A 67 6.24 0.15 13.20
N GLN A 68 5.53 -0.97 13.27
CA GLN A 68 5.54 -1.99 12.20
C GLN A 68 4.88 -1.50 10.91
N GLN A 69 3.81 -0.69 10.98
CA GLN A 69 3.21 -0.07 9.80
C GLN A 69 4.16 0.94 9.13
N HIS A 70 4.82 1.79 9.92
CA HIS A 70 5.84 2.69 9.38
C HIS A 70 7.04 1.94 8.82
N LEU A 71 7.41 0.78 9.38
CA LEU A 71 8.45 -0.08 8.82
C LEU A 71 7.99 -0.72 7.51
N VAL A 72 6.76 -1.21 7.38
CA VAL A 72 6.22 -1.70 6.10
C VAL A 72 6.24 -0.60 5.03
N ASP A 73 5.86 0.62 5.38
CA ASP A 73 5.85 1.75 4.44
C ASP A 73 7.27 2.27 4.09
N ALA A 74 8.29 1.97 4.91
CA ALA A 74 9.66 2.45 4.76
C ALA A 74 10.67 1.37 4.28
N PHE A 75 10.33 0.07 4.37
CA PHE A 75 11.21 -1.05 4.05
C PHE A 75 10.66 -2.01 2.97
N THR A 76 9.56 -1.64 2.28
CA THR A 76 8.99 -2.46 1.20
C THR A 76 9.69 -2.32 -0.15
N ASP A 77 10.64 -1.39 -0.30
CA ASP A 77 11.37 -1.24 -1.56
C ASP A 77 12.09 -2.56 -1.91
N GLY A 78 11.66 -3.19 -3.00
CA GLY A 78 12.17 -4.47 -3.50
C GLY A 78 11.52 -5.74 -2.91
N CYS A 79 10.65 -5.64 -1.90
CA CYS A 79 9.91 -6.80 -1.39
C CYS A 79 8.59 -6.95 -2.17
N PRO A 80 8.33 -8.09 -2.85
CA PRO A 80 7.09 -8.24 -3.56
C PRO A 80 5.88 -8.33 -2.62
N VAL A 81 4.73 -7.88 -3.08
CA VAL A 81 3.46 -7.89 -2.35
C VAL A 81 2.42 -8.73 -3.07
N ILE A 82 1.54 -9.36 -2.31
CA ILE A 82 0.31 -9.94 -2.86
C ILE A 82 -0.75 -8.86 -2.82
N SER A 83 -1.40 -8.60 -3.94
CA SER A 83 -2.37 -7.51 -4.04
C SER A 83 -3.54 -7.80 -4.96
N LEU A 84 -4.60 -7.03 -4.77
CA LEU A 84 -5.72 -6.91 -5.71
C LEU A 84 -5.61 -5.55 -6.43
N PRO A 85 -5.16 -5.51 -7.70
CA PRO A 85 -5.07 -4.27 -8.45
C PRO A 85 -6.48 -3.82 -8.87
N ILE A 86 -6.77 -2.54 -8.69
CA ILE A 86 -8.04 -1.93 -9.16
C ILE A 86 -7.83 -0.71 -10.03
N GLY A 87 -6.61 -0.14 -10.05
CA GLY A 87 -6.28 1.07 -10.81
C GLY A 87 -6.33 0.95 -12.35
N HIS A 88 -6.58 -0.24 -12.89
CA HIS A 88 -6.76 -0.45 -14.34
C HIS A 88 -8.14 0.03 -14.84
N HIS A 89 -9.13 0.16 -13.95
CA HIS A 89 -10.46 0.63 -14.30
C HIS A 89 -10.47 2.11 -14.64
N VAL A 90 -10.78 2.45 -15.91
CA VAL A 90 -10.85 3.84 -16.36
C VAL A 90 -11.81 4.67 -15.50
N ALA A 91 -13.03 4.16 -15.30
CA ALA A 91 -14.06 4.83 -14.50
C ALA A 91 -13.66 5.02 -13.02
N LEU A 92 -12.87 4.10 -12.44
CA LEU A 92 -12.31 4.30 -11.10
C LEU A 92 -11.33 5.46 -11.10
N ARG A 93 -10.41 5.50 -12.08
CA ARG A 93 -9.42 6.56 -12.18
C ARG A 93 -10.10 7.93 -12.29
N ASP A 94 -11.14 8.02 -13.11
CA ASP A 94 -11.93 9.26 -13.27
C ASP A 94 -12.62 9.64 -11.95
N THR A 95 -13.25 8.67 -11.28
CA THR A 95 -13.93 8.88 -9.99
C THR A 95 -13.00 9.41 -8.92
N ILE A 96 -11.81 8.79 -8.77
CA ILE A 96 -10.83 9.18 -7.75
C ILE A 96 -10.11 10.48 -8.14
N SER A 97 -9.83 10.70 -9.42
CA SER A 97 -9.24 11.97 -9.89
C SER A 97 -10.18 13.14 -9.64
N ALA A 98 -11.46 13.01 -9.95
CA ALA A 98 -12.47 14.03 -9.67
C ALA A 98 -12.56 14.30 -8.17
N PHE A 99 -12.70 13.25 -7.36
CA PHE A 99 -12.78 13.36 -5.90
C PHE A 99 -11.55 14.06 -5.29
N THR A 100 -10.34 13.66 -5.67
CA THR A 100 -9.11 14.25 -5.12
C THR A 100 -8.87 15.67 -5.65
N SER A 101 -9.30 16.00 -6.87
CA SER A 101 -9.27 17.36 -7.40
C SER A 101 -10.22 18.29 -6.63
N GLU A 102 -11.43 17.82 -6.30
CA GLU A 102 -12.37 18.57 -5.45
C GLU A 102 -11.78 18.84 -4.06
N LEU A 103 -11.08 17.86 -3.45
CA LEU A 103 -10.38 18.06 -2.19
C LEU A 103 -9.26 19.11 -2.29
N LEU A 104 -8.47 19.09 -3.38
CA LEU A 104 -7.39 20.04 -3.61
C LEU A 104 -7.92 21.46 -3.84
N ALA A 105 -9.13 21.60 -4.38
CA ALA A 105 -9.79 22.87 -4.66
C ALA A 105 -10.57 23.45 -3.46
N CYS A 106 -10.55 22.80 -2.29
CA CYS A 106 -11.25 23.31 -1.10
C CYS A 106 -10.82 24.73 -0.74
N ASN A 107 -11.79 25.54 -0.32
CA ASN A 107 -11.57 26.88 0.21
C ASN A 107 -12.33 27.05 1.54
N PRO A 108 -11.64 27.23 2.68
CA PRO A 108 -10.17 27.28 2.81
C PRO A 108 -9.50 25.93 2.45
N PRO A 109 -8.22 25.96 2.01
CA PRO A 109 -7.46 24.73 1.74
C PRO A 109 -7.36 23.83 2.97
N ILE A 110 -7.43 22.52 2.76
CA ILE A 110 -7.27 21.53 3.84
C ILE A 110 -5.81 21.59 4.34
N PRO A 111 -5.56 21.85 5.64
CA PRO A 111 -4.20 21.96 6.17
C PRO A 111 -3.35 20.73 5.87
N GLY A 112 -2.18 20.97 5.29
CA GLY A 112 -1.21 19.93 4.96
C GLY A 112 -1.62 18.97 3.83
N PHE A 113 -2.74 19.22 3.14
CA PHE A 113 -3.13 18.47 1.96
C PHE A 113 -2.60 19.14 0.68
N ASP A 114 -1.88 18.39 -0.15
CA ASP A 114 -1.36 18.85 -1.44
C ASP A 114 -1.31 17.69 -2.45
N SER A 115 -1.10 18.01 -3.72
CA SER A 115 -1.19 17.01 -4.80
C SER A 115 -0.11 15.93 -4.74
N SER A 116 1.05 16.21 -4.13
CA SER A 116 2.18 15.27 -4.09
C SER A 116 1.97 14.08 -3.16
N ILE A 117 1.02 14.18 -2.23
CA ILE A 117 0.67 13.12 -1.28
C ILE A 117 -0.54 12.28 -1.73
N VAL A 118 -1.16 12.64 -2.86
CA VAL A 118 -2.25 11.88 -3.46
C VAL A 118 -1.66 10.69 -4.23
N ILE A 119 -2.17 9.48 -3.95
CA ILE A 119 -1.78 8.29 -4.68
C ILE A 119 -2.37 8.36 -6.09
N SER A 120 -1.53 8.15 -7.10
CA SER A 120 -1.99 8.05 -8.50
C SER A 120 -3.10 7.00 -8.60
N PRO A 121 -4.27 7.31 -9.20
CA PRO A 121 -5.37 6.35 -9.32
C PRO A 121 -4.99 5.06 -10.06
N ARG A 122 -3.98 5.11 -10.94
CA ARG A 122 -3.45 3.93 -11.63
C ARG A 122 -2.69 2.96 -10.70
N ARG A 123 -2.26 3.42 -9.53
CA ARG A 123 -1.57 2.62 -8.50
C ARG A 123 -2.50 2.05 -7.43
N LEU A 124 -3.81 2.25 -7.55
CA LEU A 124 -4.76 1.77 -6.54
C LEU A 124 -4.82 0.24 -6.52
N HIS A 125 -4.62 -0.30 -5.32
CA HIS A 125 -4.61 -1.73 -5.03
C HIS A 125 -4.97 -1.96 -3.56
N LEU A 126 -5.38 -3.19 -3.24
CA LEU A 126 -5.49 -3.67 -1.87
C LEU A 126 -4.34 -4.63 -1.58
N THR A 127 -3.60 -4.39 -0.51
CA THR A 127 -2.47 -5.24 -0.12
C THR A 127 -2.93 -6.37 0.79
N LEU A 128 -2.63 -7.62 0.41
CA LEU A 128 -2.91 -8.81 1.22
C LEU A 128 -1.73 -9.18 2.11
N GLY A 129 -0.51 -8.84 1.71
CA GLY A 129 0.67 -8.98 2.56
C GLY A 129 1.96 -8.68 1.81
N VAL A 130 2.96 -8.25 2.58
CA VAL A 130 4.34 -8.10 2.12
C VAL A 130 5.05 -9.44 2.25
N MET A 131 5.68 -9.89 1.17
CA MET A 131 6.41 -11.14 1.16
C MET A 131 7.90 -10.90 1.39
N SER A 132 8.53 -11.83 2.10
CA SER A 132 9.99 -11.89 2.24
C SER A 132 10.51 -12.98 1.31
N LEU A 133 10.60 -12.68 0.01
CA LEU A 133 11.19 -13.60 -0.97
C LEU A 133 12.69 -13.28 -1.10
N THR A 134 13.55 -14.14 -0.58
CA THR A 134 15.01 -13.91 -0.56
C THR A 134 15.73 -14.41 -1.81
N ASP A 135 15.05 -15.10 -2.72
CA ASP A 135 15.61 -15.68 -3.95
C ASP A 135 14.53 -15.95 -5.04
N PRO A 136 14.93 -16.27 -6.28
CA PRO A 136 14.00 -16.64 -7.37
C PRO A 136 13.16 -17.88 -7.08
N TYR A 137 13.61 -18.79 -6.21
CA TYR A 137 12.83 -19.97 -5.80
C TYR A 137 11.63 -19.56 -4.94
N GLY A 138 11.75 -18.50 -4.13
CA GLY A 138 10.66 -17.91 -3.37
C GLY A 138 9.50 -17.44 -4.25
N LEU A 139 9.79 -16.82 -5.41
CA LEU A 139 8.76 -16.41 -6.36
C LEU A 139 8.07 -17.61 -7.00
N GLY A 140 8.84 -18.64 -7.39
CA GLY A 140 8.27 -19.89 -7.90
C GLY A 140 7.36 -20.59 -6.90
N ALA A 141 7.76 -20.67 -5.62
CA ALA A 141 6.94 -21.24 -4.56
C ALA A 141 5.67 -20.42 -4.31
N ALA A 142 5.77 -19.09 -4.30
CA ALA A 142 4.62 -18.20 -4.17
C ALA A 142 3.62 -18.36 -5.34
N ARG A 143 4.11 -18.51 -6.58
CA ARG A 143 3.29 -18.84 -7.76
C ARG A 143 2.52 -20.14 -7.57
N VAL A 144 3.24 -21.21 -7.20
CA VAL A 144 2.65 -22.55 -7.01
C VAL A 144 1.58 -22.50 -5.93
N LEU A 145 1.86 -21.83 -4.81
CA LEU A 145 0.88 -21.67 -3.73
C LEU A 145 -0.35 -20.91 -4.23
N LEU A 146 -0.19 -19.73 -4.83
CA LEU A 146 -1.32 -18.94 -5.32
C LEU A 146 -2.17 -19.70 -6.35
N ALA A 147 -1.53 -20.42 -7.27
CA ALA A 147 -2.20 -21.27 -8.24
C ALA A 147 -2.98 -22.41 -7.57
N SER A 148 -2.42 -23.02 -6.52
CA SER A 148 -3.10 -24.10 -5.76
C SER A 148 -4.34 -23.63 -5.01
N LEU A 149 -4.42 -22.33 -4.65
CA LEU A 149 -5.59 -21.75 -3.99
C LEU A 149 -6.72 -21.41 -4.96
N ARG A 150 -6.43 -21.31 -6.26
CA ARG A 150 -7.40 -20.91 -7.28
C ARG A 150 -8.70 -21.72 -7.23
N PRO A 151 -8.71 -23.06 -7.16
CA PRO A 151 -9.95 -23.82 -7.10
C PRO A 151 -10.80 -23.48 -5.87
N GLN A 152 -10.18 -23.24 -4.70
CA GLN A 152 -10.87 -22.84 -3.48
C GLN A 152 -11.43 -21.42 -3.58
N ILE A 153 -10.69 -20.51 -4.21
CA ILE A 153 -11.15 -19.14 -4.48
C ILE A 153 -12.37 -19.16 -5.40
N LEU A 154 -12.31 -19.90 -6.51
CA LEU A 154 -13.43 -20.03 -7.44
C LEU A 154 -14.64 -20.71 -6.80
N GLN A 155 -14.42 -21.72 -5.96
CA GLN A 155 -15.49 -22.35 -5.19
C GLN A 155 -16.14 -21.36 -4.21
N ALA A 156 -15.35 -20.51 -3.54
CA ALA A 156 -15.85 -19.49 -2.62
C ALA A 156 -16.61 -18.36 -3.34
N LEU A 157 -16.23 -18.07 -4.60
CA LEU A 157 -16.93 -17.12 -5.48
C LEU A 157 -18.23 -17.69 -6.06
N GLY A 158 -18.28 -18.98 -6.34
CA GLY A 158 -19.42 -19.60 -7.01
C GLY A 158 -19.63 -19.00 -8.40
N SER A 159 -20.82 -18.45 -8.66
CA SER A 159 -21.14 -17.73 -9.91
C SER A 159 -20.91 -16.22 -9.83
N SER A 160 -20.43 -15.71 -8.69
CA SER A 160 -20.24 -14.28 -8.46
C SER A 160 -18.85 -13.83 -8.90
N SER A 161 -18.74 -12.61 -9.44
CA SER A 161 -17.44 -11.95 -9.67
C SER A 161 -16.88 -11.40 -8.35
N LEU A 162 -15.56 -11.46 -8.15
CA LEU A 162 -14.92 -10.76 -7.04
C LEU A 162 -15.04 -9.24 -7.25
N ARG A 163 -15.47 -8.51 -6.22
CA ARG A 163 -15.61 -7.05 -6.26
C ARG A 163 -14.99 -6.39 -5.05
N VAL A 164 -14.49 -5.17 -5.26
CA VAL A 164 -13.97 -4.27 -4.24
C VAL A 164 -14.86 -3.05 -4.18
N GLY A 165 -15.67 -2.96 -3.13
CA GLY A 165 -16.33 -1.72 -2.74
C GLY A 165 -15.33 -0.76 -2.11
N LEU A 166 -15.42 0.52 -2.47
CA LEU A 166 -14.73 1.62 -1.80
C LEU A 166 -15.78 2.43 -1.03
N ASP A 167 -16.35 1.80 -0.01
CA ASP A 167 -17.57 2.22 0.68
C ASP A 167 -17.29 2.97 1.99
N MET A 168 -16.04 2.95 2.44
CA MET A 168 -15.62 3.64 3.64
C MET A 168 -14.27 4.30 3.43
N VAL A 169 -14.09 5.46 4.05
CA VAL A 169 -12.77 6.10 4.19
C VAL A 169 -12.41 6.24 5.66
N ASP A 170 -11.12 6.08 5.94
CA ASP A 170 -10.57 6.26 7.28
C ASP A 170 -9.05 6.54 7.19
N ILE A 171 -8.44 6.83 8.33
CA ILE A 171 -6.99 7.07 8.44
C ILE A 171 -6.28 5.93 9.16
N MET A 172 -4.99 5.74 8.88
CA MET A 172 -4.13 4.97 9.79
C MET A 172 -4.01 5.73 11.12
N PRO A 173 -3.64 5.05 12.23
CA PRO A 173 -3.53 5.73 13.52
C PRO A 173 -2.68 7.00 13.39
N PRO A 174 -3.24 8.18 13.71
CA PRO A 174 -2.55 9.44 13.46
C PRO A 174 -1.51 9.73 14.55
N GLU A 175 -0.64 10.70 14.28
CA GLU A 175 0.38 11.10 15.25
C GLU A 175 -0.28 11.55 16.56
N ARG A 176 0.13 10.95 17.69
CA ARG A 176 -0.41 11.24 19.04
C ARG A 176 -1.93 11.06 19.15
N GLY A 177 -2.55 10.32 18.24
CA GLY A 177 -4.01 10.12 18.22
C GLY A 177 -4.81 11.33 17.74
N ASP A 178 -4.16 12.39 17.23
CA ASP A 178 -4.84 13.60 16.74
C ASP A 178 -5.19 13.47 15.26
N ALA A 179 -6.49 13.45 14.92
CA ALA A 179 -6.95 13.37 13.54
C ALA A 179 -6.45 14.53 12.65
N ASN A 180 -6.06 15.67 13.23
CA ASN A 180 -5.43 16.76 12.48
C ASN A 180 -3.96 16.50 12.12
N ARG A 181 -3.42 15.38 12.61
CA ARG A 181 -2.05 14.93 12.41
C ARG A 181 -2.00 13.58 11.70
N ALA A 182 -2.81 13.43 10.65
CA ALA A 182 -2.89 12.21 9.86
C ALA A 182 -1.78 12.12 8.80
N HIS A 183 -1.39 10.89 8.48
CA HIS A 183 -0.32 10.61 7.52
C HIS A 183 -0.74 9.71 6.37
N VAL A 184 -1.76 8.86 6.60
CA VAL A 184 -2.29 7.94 5.59
C VAL A 184 -3.80 7.97 5.68
N MET A 185 -4.47 8.19 4.55
CA MET A 185 -5.91 7.98 4.37
C MET A 185 -6.11 6.86 3.36
N PHE A 186 -7.08 5.99 3.61
CA PHE A 186 -7.43 4.89 2.74
C PHE A 186 -8.94 4.80 2.55
N ALA A 187 -9.36 4.20 1.44
CA ALA A 187 -10.70 3.70 1.22
C ALA A 187 -10.74 2.17 1.36
N GLY A 188 -11.88 1.58 1.69
CA GLY A 188 -12.03 0.13 1.80
C GLY A 188 -13.48 -0.33 1.71
N PRO A 189 -13.69 -1.66 1.66
CA PRO A 189 -15.02 -2.25 1.56
C PRO A 189 -15.79 -2.09 2.88
N ASP A 190 -17.12 -2.01 2.81
CA ASP A 190 -17.96 -2.22 3.98
C ASP A 190 -17.85 -3.69 4.46
N PRO A 191 -17.29 -3.97 5.66
CA PRO A 191 -17.13 -5.34 6.15
C PRO A 191 -18.47 -6.05 6.36
N GLU A 192 -19.55 -5.29 6.55
CA GLU A 192 -20.91 -5.80 6.71
C GLU A 192 -21.67 -5.89 5.37
N GLY A 193 -21.08 -5.42 4.27
CA GLY A 193 -21.61 -5.58 2.92
C GLY A 193 -21.49 -7.02 2.41
N HIS A 194 -22.38 -7.43 1.51
CA HIS A 194 -22.28 -8.76 0.88
C HIS A 194 -20.94 -8.95 0.16
N ASP A 195 -20.59 -8.01 -0.74
CA ASP A 195 -19.32 -8.02 -1.47
C ASP A 195 -18.12 -7.93 -0.51
N GLY A 196 -18.21 -7.10 0.52
CA GLY A 196 -17.15 -6.94 1.52
C GLY A 196 -16.85 -8.22 2.30
N ARG A 197 -17.88 -8.96 2.72
CA ARG A 197 -17.69 -10.28 3.36
C ARG A 197 -17.07 -11.31 2.42
N THR A 198 -17.53 -11.36 1.17
CA THR A 198 -16.98 -12.27 0.16
C THR A 198 -15.51 -11.96 -0.12
N LEU A 199 -15.19 -10.68 -0.34
CA LEU A 199 -13.84 -10.19 -0.53
C LEU A 199 -12.96 -10.52 0.67
N TRP A 200 -13.43 -10.27 1.90
CA TRP A 200 -12.68 -10.57 3.11
C TRP A 200 -12.37 -12.06 3.22
N ARG A 201 -13.35 -12.95 3.00
CA ARG A 201 -13.15 -14.41 3.07
C ARG A 201 -12.07 -14.88 2.10
N ILE A 202 -12.07 -14.39 0.87
CA ILE A 202 -11.10 -14.77 -0.17
C ILE A 202 -9.70 -14.24 0.19
N CYS A 203 -9.62 -12.97 0.54
CA CYS A 203 -8.36 -12.33 0.90
C CYS A 203 -7.75 -12.93 2.17
N ASP A 204 -8.57 -13.27 3.16
CA ASP A 204 -8.15 -13.90 4.41
C ASP A 204 -7.65 -15.33 4.17
N LEU A 205 -8.32 -16.11 3.31
CA LEU A 205 -7.82 -17.41 2.84
C LEU A 205 -6.41 -17.26 2.24
N VAL A 206 -6.24 -16.38 1.25
CA VAL A 206 -4.94 -16.17 0.59
C VAL A 206 -3.88 -15.74 1.60
N GLN A 207 -4.16 -14.74 2.43
CA GLN A 207 -3.20 -14.26 3.42
C GLN A 207 -2.81 -15.38 4.41
N LYS A 208 -3.77 -16.15 4.92
CA LYS A 208 -3.52 -17.22 5.90
C LYS A 208 -2.64 -18.32 5.33
N GLU A 209 -2.89 -18.75 4.09
CA GLU A 209 -2.09 -19.79 3.45
C GLU A 209 -0.66 -19.32 3.18
N PHE A 210 -0.49 -18.07 2.73
CA PHE A 210 0.83 -17.47 2.54
C PHE A 210 1.59 -17.26 3.87
N LYS A 211 0.89 -16.94 4.96
CA LYS A 211 1.48 -16.91 6.30
C LYS A 211 1.88 -18.31 6.77
N ARG A 212 1.02 -19.32 6.57
CA ARG A 212 1.30 -20.71 6.93
C ARG A 212 2.52 -21.25 6.18
N ALA A 213 2.67 -20.87 4.92
CA ALA A 213 3.84 -21.19 4.10
C ALA A 213 5.10 -20.40 4.47
N GLY A 214 5.04 -19.47 5.45
CA GLY A 214 6.17 -18.65 5.87
C GLY A 214 6.58 -17.55 4.88
N MET A 215 5.74 -17.25 3.89
CA MET A 215 6.04 -16.28 2.83
C MET A 215 5.68 -14.85 3.21
N ILE A 216 4.62 -14.66 4.00
CA ILE A 216 4.27 -13.38 4.63
C ILE A 216 4.81 -13.36 6.04
N VAL A 217 5.61 -12.33 6.36
CA VAL A 217 6.26 -12.18 7.66
C VAL A 217 5.48 -11.29 8.64
N ASP A 218 4.50 -10.54 8.14
CA ASP A 218 3.63 -9.67 8.94
C ASP A 218 2.59 -10.51 9.68
N ASN A 219 2.58 -10.46 11.01
CA ASN A 219 1.65 -11.24 11.85
C ASN A 219 0.32 -10.51 12.14
N ARG A 220 0.13 -9.29 11.64
CA ARG A 220 -1.09 -8.51 11.92
C ARG A 220 -2.32 -9.10 11.21
N PRO A 221 -3.53 -8.88 11.74
CA PRO A 221 -4.76 -9.27 11.05
C PRO A 221 -4.87 -8.61 9.67
N LEU A 222 -5.55 -9.27 8.74
CA LEU A 222 -5.85 -8.69 7.44
C LEU A 222 -6.66 -7.41 7.60
N LYS A 223 -6.17 -6.32 6.99
CA LYS A 223 -6.88 -5.06 6.85
C LYS A 223 -7.01 -4.72 5.37
N LEU A 224 -8.21 -4.90 4.83
CA LEU A 224 -8.51 -4.52 3.46
C LEU A 224 -8.63 -3.01 3.34
N HIS A 225 -7.67 -2.40 2.64
CA HIS A 225 -7.62 -0.98 2.42
C HIS A 225 -6.88 -0.65 1.12
N CYS A 226 -7.31 0.44 0.49
CA CYS A 226 -6.74 1.03 -0.69
C CYS A 226 -6.27 2.44 -0.33
N THR A 227 -4.97 2.66 -0.26
CA THR A 227 -4.40 3.95 0.15
C THR A 227 -4.69 5.03 -0.89
N LEU A 228 -5.28 6.15 -0.47
CA LEU A 228 -5.61 7.30 -1.31
C LEU A 228 -4.65 8.47 -1.08
N ILE A 229 -4.18 8.63 0.16
CA ILE A 229 -3.26 9.71 0.57
C ILE A 229 -2.16 9.11 1.42
N ASN A 230 -0.90 9.46 1.14
CA ASN A 230 0.23 9.10 1.99
C ASN A 230 1.31 10.19 2.00
N THR A 231 1.57 10.78 3.17
CA THR A 231 2.54 11.88 3.30
C THR A 231 4.00 11.45 3.15
N THR A 232 4.31 10.14 3.09
CA THR A 232 5.66 9.65 2.77
C THR A 232 6.09 10.10 1.38
N TYR A 233 5.13 10.27 0.46
CA TYR A 233 5.40 10.67 -0.92
C TYR A 233 5.50 12.19 -1.13
N ARG A 234 5.35 13.00 -0.07
CA ARG A 234 5.34 14.46 -0.18
C ARG A 234 6.57 14.98 -0.93
N LYS A 235 6.33 15.86 -1.91
CA LYS A 235 7.37 16.55 -2.69
C LYS A 235 7.17 18.07 -2.59
N PRO A 236 8.25 18.85 -2.38
CA PRO A 236 9.60 18.40 -2.07
C PRO A 236 9.66 17.68 -0.72
N LYS A 237 10.65 16.80 -0.52
CA LYS A 237 10.83 16.15 0.79
C LYS A 237 11.13 17.24 1.85
N PRO A 238 10.34 17.33 2.93
CA PRO A 238 10.53 18.36 3.93
C PRO A 238 11.87 18.16 4.65
N ARG A 239 12.53 19.26 5.02
CA ARG A 239 13.66 19.23 5.95
C ARG A 239 13.10 19.10 7.36
N GLY A 240 13.12 17.90 7.93
CA GLY A 240 12.63 17.62 9.28
C GLY A 240 11.55 16.54 9.32
N PRO A 241 10.70 16.52 10.37
CA PRO A 241 9.69 15.50 10.53
C PRO A 241 8.65 15.53 9.40
N ARG A 242 7.99 14.39 9.17
CA ARG A 242 6.88 14.29 8.22
C ARG A 242 5.79 15.30 8.57
N PHE A 243 5.36 16.09 7.59
CA PHE A 243 4.26 17.02 7.76
C PHE A 243 2.91 16.30 7.56
N PRO A 244 2.01 16.29 8.55
CA PRO A 244 0.70 15.63 8.43
C PRO A 244 -0.31 16.46 7.64
N PHE A 245 -1.46 15.87 7.33
CA PHE A 245 -2.66 16.56 6.85
C PHE A 245 -3.78 16.50 7.90
N SER A 246 -4.73 17.42 7.80
CA SER A 246 -5.89 17.48 8.69
C SER A 246 -7.04 16.60 8.19
N TYR A 247 -7.26 15.45 8.84
CA TYR A 247 -8.40 14.59 8.51
C TYR A 247 -9.73 15.20 8.96
N THR A 248 -9.75 15.97 10.05
CA THR A 248 -10.97 16.64 10.53
C THR A 248 -11.50 17.62 9.48
N ASP A 249 -10.61 18.45 8.92
CA ASP A 249 -11.00 19.42 7.89
C ASP A 249 -11.36 18.73 6.57
N LEU A 250 -10.67 17.62 6.24
CA LEU A 250 -11.02 16.77 5.11
C LEU A 250 -12.43 16.20 5.24
N VAL A 251 -12.82 15.72 6.43
CA VAL A 251 -14.18 15.21 6.70
C VAL A 251 -15.23 16.31 6.66
N ALA A 252 -14.89 17.51 7.11
CA ALA A 252 -15.78 18.67 7.06
C ALA A 252 -15.97 19.23 5.63
N SER A 253 -15.04 18.95 4.72
CA SER A 253 -15.07 19.45 3.34
C SER A 253 -16.35 19.06 2.60
N GLU A 254 -16.83 19.95 1.73
CA GLU A 254 -18.00 19.65 0.89
C GLU A 254 -17.71 18.49 -0.08
N ALA A 255 -16.48 18.43 -0.61
CA ALA A 255 -16.03 17.36 -1.50
C ALA A 255 -16.27 15.97 -0.90
N LEU A 256 -15.90 15.75 0.37
CA LEU A 256 -16.15 14.48 1.02
C LEU A 256 -17.62 14.31 1.42
N ARG A 257 -18.27 15.36 1.94
CA ARG A 257 -19.70 15.30 2.32
C ARG A 257 -20.61 14.92 1.15
N ARG A 258 -20.31 15.36 -0.07
CA ARG A 258 -21.06 14.98 -1.29
C ARG A 258 -20.94 13.49 -1.62
N ARG A 259 -19.89 12.82 -1.16
CA ARG A 259 -19.70 11.37 -1.32
C ARG A 259 -20.15 10.57 -0.10
N ALA A 260 -20.39 11.23 1.03
CA ALA A 260 -20.80 10.57 2.27
C ALA A 260 -22.23 10.03 2.15
N LEU A 261 -22.44 8.82 2.67
CA LEU A 261 -23.78 8.23 2.74
C LEU A 261 -24.54 8.78 3.96
N PRO A 262 -25.86 9.02 3.87
CA PRO A 262 -26.66 9.46 5.01
C PRO A 262 -26.56 8.47 6.19
N MET A 263 -26.49 9.01 7.40
CA MET A 263 -26.35 8.24 8.65
C MET A 263 -27.57 7.35 8.98
N SER A 264 -28.63 7.37 8.15
CA SER A 264 -29.94 6.77 8.39
C SER A 264 -30.02 5.23 8.26
N GLN A 265 -28.90 4.51 8.13
CA GLN A 265 -28.87 3.04 8.04
C GLN A 265 -27.97 2.36 9.09
N THR A 266 -27.70 3.03 10.20
CA THR A 266 -27.18 2.34 11.39
C THR A 266 -28.37 1.84 12.22
N SER A 267 -28.63 0.54 12.16
CA SER A 267 -29.46 -0.15 13.17
C SER A 267 -28.85 0.11 14.55
N ALA A 268 -29.45 1.03 15.30
CA ALA A 268 -29.20 1.18 16.72
C ALA A 268 -29.83 -0.01 17.45
N VAL A 269 -29.07 -1.10 17.63
CA VAL A 269 -29.36 -2.05 18.71
C VAL A 269 -28.81 -1.42 19.99
N GLY A 270 -29.61 -0.54 20.56
CA GLY A 270 -29.43 0.00 21.90
C GLY A 270 -30.78 -0.08 22.60
N GLY A 271 -31.05 -1.21 23.26
CA GLY A 271 -32.26 -1.41 24.04
C GLY A 271 -32.41 -0.30 25.07
N THR A 272 -33.46 0.51 24.92
CA THR A 272 -33.82 1.55 25.88
C THR A 272 -34.66 0.90 26.97
N ILE A 273 -34.17 0.85 28.20
CA ILE A 273 -35.02 0.70 29.39
C ILE A 273 -35.41 2.13 29.80
N PRO A 274 -36.71 2.47 29.89
CA PRO A 274 -37.14 3.80 30.31
C PRO A 274 -37.09 3.91 31.84
N GLY A 275 -36.51 5.00 32.37
CA GLY A 275 -36.76 5.42 33.76
C GLY A 275 -35.57 5.81 34.65
N VAL A 276 -34.49 6.41 34.13
CA VAL A 276 -33.48 7.07 35.00
C VAL A 276 -33.10 8.42 34.40
N GLU A 277 -33.47 9.50 35.09
CA GLU A 277 -33.09 10.88 34.77
C GLU A 277 -31.57 11.05 34.86
N GLN A 278 -30.94 11.61 33.82
CA GLN A 278 -29.54 12.02 33.84
C GLN A 278 -29.41 13.42 34.48
N PRO A 279 -28.51 13.64 35.45
CA PRO A 279 -28.13 14.98 35.84
C PRO A 279 -27.23 15.60 34.77
N ALA A 280 -27.43 16.90 34.52
CA ALA A 280 -26.65 17.71 33.60
C ALA A 280 -25.14 17.67 33.94
N VAL A 281 -24.33 17.12 33.04
CA VAL A 281 -22.86 17.11 33.18
C VAL A 281 -22.26 18.23 32.35
N ILE A 282 -21.56 19.09 33.08
CA ILE A 282 -20.78 20.26 32.68
C ILE A 282 -19.77 19.90 31.55
N ASN A 283 -19.76 20.73 30.51
CA ASN A 283 -18.80 20.69 29.41
C ASN A 283 -17.35 20.71 29.91
N SER A 284 -16.65 19.59 29.79
CA SER A 284 -15.18 19.52 29.89
C SER A 284 -14.56 19.45 28.49
N PRO A 285 -13.70 20.42 28.08
CA PRO A 285 -13.09 20.43 26.77
C PRO A 285 -11.81 19.60 26.79
N ARG A 286 -11.88 18.26 26.77
CA ARG A 286 -10.68 17.37 26.71
C ARG A 286 -11.03 15.91 26.41
N HIS A 287 -11.41 15.65 25.17
CA HIS A 287 -11.04 14.45 24.38
C HIS A 287 -11.78 14.60 23.04
N ARG A 288 -11.12 15.17 22.02
CA ARG A 288 -11.67 15.08 20.65
C ARG A 288 -11.59 13.61 20.26
N THR A 289 -12.70 12.90 20.39
CA THR A 289 -12.84 11.55 19.85
C THR A 289 -12.55 11.62 18.36
N ARG A 290 -11.60 10.80 17.89
CA ARG A 290 -11.28 10.70 16.47
C ARG A 290 -12.57 10.37 15.70
N PRO A 291 -12.86 11.06 14.57
CA PRO A 291 -13.96 10.66 13.70
C PRO A 291 -13.76 9.19 13.29
N GLY A 292 -14.77 8.35 13.50
CA GLY A 292 -14.73 6.96 13.06
C GLY A 292 -14.67 6.85 11.52
N PRO A 293 -14.57 5.62 10.98
CA PRO A 293 -14.66 5.39 9.54
C PRO A 293 -15.91 6.06 8.97
N LEU A 294 -15.74 6.85 7.91
CA LEU A 294 -16.83 7.54 7.24
C LEU A 294 -17.33 6.70 6.07
N ARG A 295 -18.62 6.39 6.06
CA ARG A 295 -19.27 5.73 4.91
C ARG A 295 -19.34 6.69 3.73
N VAL A 296 -18.86 6.23 2.59
CA VAL A 296 -18.84 6.97 1.32
C VAL A 296 -19.29 6.06 0.18
N ASN A 297 -19.52 6.62 -1.00
CA ASN A 297 -19.65 5.85 -2.23
C ASN A 297 -18.59 6.30 -3.24
N LEU A 298 -17.51 5.52 -3.34
CA LEU A 298 -16.48 5.67 -4.38
C LEU A 298 -16.56 4.52 -5.41
N GLY A 299 -17.70 3.83 -5.49
CA GLY A 299 -17.97 2.75 -6.42
C GLY A 299 -17.54 1.36 -5.94
N SER A 300 -18.00 0.36 -6.69
CA SER A 300 -17.64 -1.05 -6.52
C SER A 300 -17.02 -1.56 -7.82
N TRP A 301 -15.84 -2.16 -7.73
CA TRP A 301 -14.95 -2.41 -8.87
C TRP A 301 -14.65 -3.90 -9.00
N PRO A 302 -14.79 -4.52 -10.18
CA PRO A 302 -14.49 -5.93 -10.35
C PRO A 302 -12.98 -6.19 -10.22
N VAL A 303 -12.61 -7.38 -9.77
CA VAL A 303 -11.23 -7.83 -9.67
C VAL A 303 -11.11 -9.17 -10.36
N ASP A 304 -10.39 -9.18 -11.47
CA ASP A 304 -10.24 -10.38 -12.30
C ASP A 304 -9.01 -11.19 -11.92
N GLU A 305 -8.11 -10.65 -11.10
CA GLU A 305 -6.87 -11.31 -10.70
C GLU A 305 -6.33 -10.92 -9.33
N ILE A 306 -5.64 -11.87 -8.71
CA ILE A 306 -4.79 -11.66 -7.54
C ILE A 306 -3.35 -11.65 -8.06
N GLN A 307 -2.62 -10.57 -7.82
CA GLN A 307 -1.26 -10.38 -8.34
C GLN A 307 -0.20 -10.51 -7.26
N ILE A 308 0.99 -10.94 -7.69
CA ILE A 308 2.25 -10.70 -6.99
C ILE A 308 2.93 -9.54 -7.73
N CYS A 309 3.18 -8.45 -7.02
CA CYS A 309 3.72 -7.22 -7.60
C CYS A 309 5.06 -6.85 -6.95
N GLU A 310 5.95 -6.25 -7.72
CA GLU A 310 7.18 -5.65 -7.19
C GLU A 310 6.89 -4.27 -6.59
N MET A 311 7.16 -4.08 -5.29
CA MET A 311 6.94 -2.79 -4.64
C MET A 311 7.97 -1.74 -5.06
N GLY A 312 7.52 -0.50 -5.19
CA GLY A 312 8.35 0.62 -5.66
C GLY A 312 8.55 0.67 -7.17
N SER A 313 8.17 -0.39 -7.89
CA SER A 313 8.25 -0.46 -9.35
C SER A 313 7.24 0.44 -10.07
N TRP A 314 7.48 0.66 -11.36
CA TRP A 314 6.66 1.47 -12.26
C TRP A 314 6.52 0.76 -13.60
N GLY A 315 5.30 0.29 -13.89
CA GLY A 315 4.92 -0.23 -15.19
C GLY A 315 4.76 0.88 -16.24
N PRO A 316 4.48 0.51 -17.50
CA PRO A 316 4.37 1.46 -18.61
C PRO A 316 3.29 2.55 -18.42
N GLU A 317 2.23 2.28 -17.67
CA GLU A 317 1.22 3.31 -17.35
C GLU A 317 1.32 3.80 -15.88
N GLY A 318 2.39 3.43 -15.19
CA GLY A 318 2.68 3.87 -13.82
C GLY A 318 2.07 3.00 -12.71
N GLU A 319 1.46 1.85 -13.04
CA GLU A 319 1.07 0.81 -12.08
C GLU A 319 2.29 0.12 -11.43
N TYR A 320 2.03 -0.73 -10.43
CA TYR A 320 3.06 -1.66 -9.96
C TYR A 320 3.30 -2.75 -11.02
N VAL A 321 4.57 -3.10 -11.23
CA VAL A 321 4.96 -4.20 -12.12
C VAL A 321 4.49 -5.52 -11.51
N ARG A 322 3.63 -6.21 -12.25
CA ARG A 322 3.21 -7.57 -11.95
C ARG A 322 4.34 -8.53 -12.30
N VAL A 323 4.77 -9.33 -11.33
CA VAL A 323 5.74 -10.42 -11.53
C VAL A 323 5.04 -11.78 -11.60
N ASP A 324 3.84 -11.90 -11.02
CA ASP A 324 3.03 -13.11 -11.05
C ASP A 324 1.54 -12.84 -10.79
N GLY A 325 0.70 -13.86 -10.89
CA GLY A 325 -0.67 -13.77 -10.40
C GLY A 325 -1.59 -14.85 -10.93
N VAL A 326 -2.80 -14.91 -10.40
CA VAL A 326 -3.84 -15.86 -10.81
C VAL A 326 -5.14 -15.13 -11.15
N ARG A 327 -5.80 -15.58 -12.24
CA ARG A 327 -7.13 -15.08 -12.60
C ARG A 327 -8.22 -15.74 -11.75
N VAL A 328 -9.16 -14.92 -11.29
CA VAL A 328 -10.29 -15.28 -10.41
C VAL A 328 -11.66 -14.94 -11.00
N SER A 329 -11.68 -14.50 -12.26
CA SER A 329 -12.88 -14.38 -13.12
C SER A 329 -13.03 -15.57 -14.06
#